data_AF-A0A520CBJ8-F1
#
_entry.id   AF-A0A520CBJ8-F1
#
_cell.length_a   1.000
_cell.length_b   1.000
_cell.length_c   1.000
_cell.angle_alpha   90.00
_cell.angle_beta   90.00
_cell.angle_gamma   90.00
#
_symmetry.space_group_name_H-M   'P 1'
#
loop_
_entity.id
_entity.type
_entity.pdbx_description
1 polymer ?
#
loop_
_entity_poly.entity_id
_entity_poly.type
_entity_poly.pdbx_seq_one_letter_code
_entity_poly.pdbx_strand_id
1 'polypeptide(L)'
;YIEMQGAIRLQQLSGDGMNMSQGLMHKFGNLHTMLQSIYREVVLEDFTPWSIVVVPLENEETAFSFRDEINTLTFSLKFKDFGIVACLQDNGTNKRYHQEILNAINGQKLSEQQFEEIAARFFYSAYLFNRLPEYTIMPVDGVIYIDAMPLQGMQNKPLFDAWAHKTYGQVLENFWKPWGHTLFEIIKDPRAPMSYFESPFLPAQA
;
A
#
# COMPACT_ATOMS: atom_id res chain seq x y z
N TYR A 1 11.01 13.92 2.11
CA TYR A 1 12.24 14.66 2.49
C TYR A 1 11.92 16.05 3.05
N ILE A 2 11.05 16.84 2.41
CA ILE A 2 10.63 18.16 2.88
C ILE A 2 9.87 18.10 4.22
N GLU A 3 8.98 17.12 4.41
CA GLU A 3 8.25 16.97 5.68
C GLU A 3 9.15 16.46 6.82
N MET A 4 10.08 15.56 6.51
CA MET A 4 11.05 15.06 7.49
C MET A 4 12.05 16.15 7.89
N GLN A 5 12.55 16.96 6.94
CA GLN A 5 13.38 18.12 7.27
C GLN A 5 12.59 19.26 7.92
N GLY A 6 11.31 19.43 7.55
CA GLY A 6 10.40 20.37 8.19
C GLY A 6 10.14 20.00 9.65
N ALA A 7 9.91 18.71 9.93
CA ALA A 7 9.79 18.17 11.27
C ALA A 7 11.10 18.34 12.05
N ILE A 8 12.26 17.98 11.48
CA ILE A 8 13.58 18.17 12.10
C ILE A 8 13.83 19.65 12.43
N ARG A 9 13.47 20.58 11.53
CA ARG A 9 13.72 22.02 11.70
C ARG A 9 12.77 22.69 12.69
N LEU A 10 11.51 22.25 12.75
CA LEU A 10 10.55 22.68 13.77
C LEU A 10 10.87 22.08 15.15
N GLN A 11 11.49 20.89 15.20
CA GLN A 11 11.77 20.16 16.44
C GLN A 11 13.11 20.48 17.09
N GLN A 12 14.11 20.97 16.34
CA GLN A 12 15.32 21.56 16.97
C GLN A 12 14.98 22.73 17.93
N LEU A 13 13.77 23.29 17.83
CA LEU A 13 13.24 24.32 18.73
C LEU A 13 12.51 23.76 19.97
N SER A 14 12.13 22.48 19.98
CA SER A 14 11.45 21.80 21.09
C SER A 14 12.34 20.67 21.58
N GLY A 15 13.04 20.83 22.70
CA GLY A 15 14.08 19.92 23.22
C GLY A 15 13.65 18.48 23.57
N ASP A 16 12.51 18.00 23.09
CA ASP A 16 12.14 16.59 23.09
C ASP A 16 12.59 15.94 21.77
N GLY A 17 13.47 14.94 21.87
CA GLY A 17 13.93 14.15 20.72
C GLY A 17 12.79 13.47 19.97
N MET A 18 13.06 13.06 18.73
CA MET A 18 12.10 12.37 17.87
C MET A 18 11.60 11.06 18.52
N ASN A 19 10.36 11.05 19.03
CA ASN A 19 9.67 9.84 19.50
C ASN A 19 9.13 9.02 18.31
N MET A 20 10.00 8.55 17.41
CA MET A 20 9.63 7.60 16.35
C MET A 20 10.02 6.18 16.76
N SER A 21 9.14 5.21 16.50
CA SER A 21 9.43 3.81 16.82
C SER A 21 10.63 3.31 15.99
N GLN A 22 11.46 2.46 16.60
CA GLN A 22 12.61 1.84 15.93
C GLN A 22 12.19 1.09 14.65
N GLY A 23 11.04 0.42 14.69
CA GLY A 23 10.50 -0.29 13.53
C GLY A 23 10.18 0.65 12.35
N LEU A 24 9.64 1.84 12.63
CA LEU A 24 9.35 2.81 11.58
C LEU A 24 10.62 3.45 11.01
N MET A 25 11.61 3.75 11.86
CA MET A 25 12.93 4.20 11.39
C MET A 25 13.62 3.15 10.50
N HIS A 26 13.55 1.88 10.87
CA HIS A 26 14.09 0.78 10.08
C HIS A 26 13.43 0.70 8.69
N LYS A 27 12.09 0.74 8.64
CA LYS A 27 11.34 0.81 7.37
C LYS A 27 11.78 2.00 6.51
N PHE A 28 11.87 3.20 7.08
CA PHE A 28 12.32 4.37 6.32
C PHE A 28 13.77 4.27 5.85
N GLY A 29 14.68 3.68 6.63
CA GLY A 29 16.06 3.44 6.22
C GLY A 29 16.17 2.51 5.01
N ASN A 30 15.40 1.42 5.02
CA ASN A 30 15.33 0.50 3.88
C ASN A 30 14.75 1.20 2.64
N LEU A 31 13.70 2.00 2.83
CA LEU A 31 13.00 2.67 1.72
C LEU A 31 13.91 3.71 1.11
N HIS A 32 14.58 4.50 1.95
CA HIS A 32 15.57 5.45 1.52
C HIS A 32 16.65 4.77 0.68
N THR A 33 17.22 3.67 1.15
CA THR A 33 18.26 2.93 0.41
C THR A 33 17.76 2.44 -0.93
N MET A 34 16.55 1.89 -1.01
CA MET A 34 15.93 1.46 -2.26
C MET A 34 15.67 2.63 -3.22
N LEU A 35 15.22 3.79 -2.72
CA LEU A 35 14.96 4.98 -3.54
C LEU A 35 16.24 5.59 -4.13
N GLN A 36 17.41 5.29 -3.56
CA GLN A 36 18.69 5.71 -4.14
C GLN A 36 18.92 5.12 -5.53
N SER A 37 18.25 4.01 -5.87
CA SER A 37 18.26 3.41 -7.21
C SER A 37 17.90 4.39 -8.34
N ILE A 38 17.19 5.48 -8.02
CA ILE A 38 16.83 6.53 -8.98
C ILE A 38 18.06 7.27 -9.51
N TYR A 39 19.15 7.38 -8.75
CA TYR A 39 20.31 8.21 -9.12
C TYR A 39 21.68 7.56 -8.93
N ARG A 40 21.74 6.35 -8.35
CA ARG A 40 22.96 5.54 -8.27
C ARG A 40 22.63 4.06 -8.46
N GLU A 41 23.67 3.27 -8.66
CA GLU A 41 23.52 1.84 -8.88
C GLU A 41 23.10 1.12 -7.59
N VAL A 42 21.89 0.56 -7.62
CA VAL A 42 21.33 -0.31 -6.57
C VAL A 42 20.77 -1.54 -7.26
N VAL A 43 21.27 -2.72 -6.88
CA VAL A 43 20.87 -4.01 -7.43
C VAL A 43 19.94 -4.70 -6.43
N LEU A 44 18.74 -5.04 -6.89
CA LEU A 44 17.76 -5.83 -6.14
C LEU A 44 17.92 -7.29 -6.57
N GLU A 45 18.36 -8.17 -5.67
CA GLU A 45 18.67 -9.56 -6.00
C GLU A 45 17.39 -10.41 -6.10
N ASP A 46 16.90 -10.58 -7.33
CA ASP A 46 15.77 -11.45 -7.68
C ASP A 46 14.45 -11.20 -6.93
N PHE A 47 14.19 -9.95 -6.52
CA PHE A 47 12.93 -9.56 -5.89
C PHE A 47 12.39 -8.21 -6.34
N THR A 48 11.10 -7.98 -6.14
CA THR A 48 10.43 -6.70 -6.38
C THR A 48 9.95 -6.14 -5.04
N PRO A 49 10.55 -5.07 -4.49
CA PRO A 49 10.25 -4.56 -3.14
C PRO A 49 8.84 -3.98 -2.97
N TRP A 50 8.09 -3.77 -4.04
CA TRP A 50 6.84 -3.02 -4.02
C TRP A 50 5.73 -3.70 -4.82
N SER A 51 4.51 -3.52 -4.32
CA SER A 51 3.29 -3.71 -5.09
C SER A 51 2.85 -2.36 -5.63
N ILE A 52 3.12 -2.10 -6.90
CA ILE A 52 2.63 -0.90 -7.59
C ILE A 52 1.61 -1.33 -8.65
N VAL A 53 0.44 -0.70 -8.59
CA VAL A 53 -0.66 -0.86 -9.53
C VAL A 53 -0.98 0.51 -10.11
N VAL A 54 -1.03 0.58 -11.44
CA VAL A 54 -1.46 1.77 -12.19
C VAL A 54 -2.69 1.37 -12.99
N VAL A 55 -3.76 2.14 -12.88
CA VAL A 55 -5.01 1.91 -13.59
C VAL A 55 -5.44 3.16 -14.35
N PRO A 56 -5.97 3.04 -15.57
CA PRO A 56 -6.56 4.17 -16.25
C PRO A 56 -7.93 4.48 -15.64
N LEU A 57 -8.31 5.76 -15.61
CA LEU A 57 -9.59 6.24 -15.14
C LEU A 57 -10.50 6.62 -16.32
N GLU A 58 -11.81 6.50 -16.13
CA GLU A 58 -12.81 6.87 -17.13
C GLU A 58 -12.83 8.39 -17.39
N ASN A 59 -12.70 9.17 -16.32
CA ASN A 59 -12.66 10.62 -16.38
C ASN A 59 -11.23 11.09 -16.66
N GLU A 60 -11.05 11.92 -17.70
CA GLU A 60 -9.73 12.45 -18.08
C GLU A 60 -9.31 13.67 -17.26
N GLU A 61 -10.24 14.24 -16.51
CA GLU A 61 -10.07 15.45 -15.69
C GLU A 61 -10.29 15.14 -14.19
N THR A 62 -10.00 13.91 -13.73
CA THR A 62 -10.09 13.58 -12.30
C THR A 62 -9.14 14.50 -11.51
N ALA A 63 -9.71 15.17 -10.51
CA ALA A 63 -8.96 16.06 -9.64
C ALA A 63 -7.86 15.30 -8.89
N PHE A 64 -6.74 15.99 -8.64
CA PHE A 64 -5.66 15.42 -7.86
C PHE A 64 -6.16 15.01 -6.47
N SER A 65 -5.91 13.76 -6.09
CA SER A 65 -6.12 13.25 -4.75
C SER A 65 -4.96 12.36 -4.36
N PHE A 66 -4.53 12.46 -3.10
CA PHE A 66 -3.43 11.69 -2.53
C PHE A 66 -3.83 11.23 -1.13
N ARG A 67 -3.53 9.97 -0.82
CA ARG A 67 -3.67 9.40 0.52
C ARG A 67 -2.43 8.57 0.81
N ASP A 68 -1.95 8.63 2.03
CA ASP A 68 -0.86 7.80 2.51
C ASP A 68 -1.18 7.20 3.88
N GLU A 69 -0.50 6.10 4.19
CA GLU A 69 -0.48 5.48 5.49
C GLU A 69 0.96 5.12 5.84
N ILE A 70 1.53 5.90 6.75
CA ILE A 70 2.94 5.83 7.14
C ILE A 70 3.30 4.47 7.75
N ASN A 71 2.41 3.87 8.55
CA ASN A 71 2.74 2.64 9.27
C ASN A 71 2.90 1.43 8.33
N THR A 72 2.15 1.42 7.23
CA THR A 72 2.18 0.35 6.22
C THR A 72 2.96 0.74 4.96
N LEU A 73 3.52 1.96 4.92
CA LEU A 73 4.18 2.54 3.74
C LEU A 73 3.33 2.39 2.47
N THR A 74 2.02 2.55 2.60
CA THR A 74 1.07 2.42 1.51
C THR A 74 0.56 3.80 1.11
N PHE A 75 0.41 4.06 -0.19
CA PHE A 75 -0.22 5.28 -0.66
C PHE A 75 -1.08 5.02 -1.90
N SER A 76 -2.02 5.92 -2.14
CA SER A 76 -2.75 6.02 -3.39
C SER A 76 -2.77 7.46 -3.91
N LEU A 77 -2.81 7.58 -5.22
CA LEU A 77 -2.88 8.86 -5.93
C LEU A 77 -3.77 8.71 -7.14
N LYS A 78 -4.62 9.69 -7.43
CA LYS A 78 -5.32 9.80 -8.71
C LYS A 78 -5.20 11.21 -9.26
N PHE A 79 -5.05 11.32 -10.57
CA PHE A 79 -4.96 12.60 -11.27
C PHE A 79 -5.19 12.40 -12.76
N LYS A 80 -5.94 13.32 -13.39
CA LYS A 80 -6.30 13.26 -14.80
C LYS A 80 -6.98 11.93 -15.14
N ASP A 81 -6.38 11.11 -15.99
CA ASP A 81 -6.90 9.87 -16.52
C ASP A 81 -6.25 8.63 -15.89
N PHE A 82 -5.58 8.75 -14.73
CA PHE A 82 -4.94 7.61 -14.10
C PHE A 82 -4.96 7.64 -12.57
N GLY A 83 -4.86 6.44 -12.00
CA GLY A 83 -4.70 6.20 -10.56
C GLY A 83 -3.52 5.27 -10.29
N ILE A 84 -2.87 5.46 -9.14
CA ILE A 84 -1.77 4.67 -8.62
C ILE A 84 -2.15 4.20 -7.22
N VAL A 85 -1.89 2.92 -6.93
CA VAL A 85 -1.88 2.36 -5.58
C VAL A 85 -0.55 1.66 -5.39
N ALA A 86 0.15 1.97 -4.30
CA ALA A 86 1.47 1.45 -4.02
C ALA A 86 1.58 0.99 -2.56
N CYS A 87 2.02 -0.26 -2.34
CA CYS A 87 2.53 -0.74 -1.06
C CYS A 87 4.04 -0.87 -1.18
N LEU A 88 4.79 -0.08 -0.42
CA LEU A 88 6.24 -0.09 -0.43
C LEU A 88 6.77 -1.08 0.61
N GLN A 89 7.83 -1.81 0.27
CA GLN A 89 8.43 -2.85 1.11
C GLN A 89 7.48 -3.98 1.48
N ASP A 90 6.68 -4.45 0.53
CA ASP A 90 5.82 -5.63 0.71
C ASP A 90 6.27 -6.82 -0.15
N ASN A 91 7.41 -6.68 -0.84
CA ASN A 91 7.96 -7.65 -1.79
C ASN A 91 6.98 -8.10 -2.89
N GLY A 92 6.08 -7.21 -3.31
CA GLY A 92 5.07 -7.50 -4.34
C GLY A 92 3.91 -8.37 -3.85
N THR A 93 3.79 -8.56 -2.53
CA THR A 93 2.86 -9.54 -1.95
C THR A 93 1.41 -9.07 -2.01
N ASN A 94 1.11 -7.78 -1.80
CA ASN A 94 -0.26 -7.27 -1.92
C ASN A 94 -0.77 -7.35 -3.37
N LYS A 95 0.10 -7.11 -4.36
CA LYS A 95 -0.27 -7.26 -5.77
C LYS A 95 -0.66 -8.69 -6.09
N ARG A 96 0.10 -9.67 -5.62
CA ARG A 96 -0.22 -11.11 -5.76
C ARG A 96 -1.50 -11.49 -5.00
N TYR A 97 -1.69 -10.96 -3.79
CA TYR A 97 -2.88 -11.21 -2.98
C TYR A 97 -4.18 -10.73 -3.67
N HIS A 98 -4.10 -9.63 -4.41
CA HIS A 98 -5.23 -9.06 -5.17
C HIS A 98 -5.25 -9.44 -6.66
N GLN A 99 -4.50 -10.47 -7.07
CA GLN A 99 -4.29 -10.77 -8.50
C GLN A 99 -5.60 -11.04 -9.27
N GLU A 100 -6.61 -11.65 -8.63
CA GLU A 100 -7.89 -11.97 -9.28
C GLU A 100 -8.63 -10.72 -9.75
N ILE A 101 -8.83 -9.74 -8.86
CA ILE A 101 -9.48 -8.47 -9.24
C ILE A 101 -8.61 -7.71 -10.24
N LEU A 102 -7.28 -7.70 -10.08
CA LEU A 102 -6.37 -7.01 -11.00
C LEU A 102 -6.43 -7.59 -12.41
N ASN A 103 -6.58 -8.92 -12.52
CA ASN A 103 -6.80 -9.58 -13.81
C ASN A 103 -8.16 -9.22 -14.41
N ALA A 104 -9.21 -9.16 -13.58
CA ALA A 104 -10.56 -8.86 -14.03
C ALA A 104 -10.69 -7.43 -14.59
N ILE A 105 -9.97 -6.46 -14.02
CA ILE A 105 -9.98 -5.06 -14.47
C ILE A 105 -8.92 -4.74 -15.53
N ASN A 106 -8.10 -5.72 -15.92
CA ASN A 106 -7.00 -5.47 -16.83
C ASN A 106 -7.50 -4.93 -18.19
N GLY A 107 -6.96 -3.81 -18.63
CA GLY A 107 -7.37 -3.13 -19.87
C GLY A 107 -8.67 -2.33 -19.77
N GLN A 108 -9.29 -2.24 -18.59
CA GLN A 108 -10.50 -1.44 -18.37
C GLN A 108 -10.15 -0.08 -17.75
N LYS A 109 -10.90 0.95 -18.13
CA LYS A 109 -10.91 2.24 -17.43
C LYS A 109 -11.82 2.13 -16.21
N LEU A 110 -11.35 2.60 -15.06
CA LEU A 110 -12.11 2.55 -13.82
C LEU A 110 -12.83 3.87 -13.54
N SER A 111 -14.03 3.77 -12.97
CA SER A 111 -14.63 4.92 -12.30
C SER A 111 -13.83 5.31 -11.06
N GLU A 112 -14.02 6.53 -10.56
CA GLU A 112 -13.33 6.99 -9.35
C GLU A 112 -13.69 6.13 -8.13
N GLN A 113 -14.93 5.64 -8.06
CA GLN A 113 -15.40 4.78 -6.97
C GLN A 113 -14.71 3.42 -7.00
N GLN A 114 -14.56 2.84 -8.19
CA GLN A 114 -13.83 1.58 -8.41
C GLN A 114 -12.35 1.73 -8.05
N PHE A 115 -11.71 2.84 -8.43
CA PHE A 115 -10.34 3.12 -8.03
C PHE A 115 -10.20 3.25 -6.50
N GLU A 116 -11.06 4.02 -5.84
CA GLU A 116 -11.03 4.17 -4.38
C GLU A 116 -11.33 2.83 -3.67
N GLU A 117 -12.12 1.93 -4.28
CA GLU A 117 -12.33 0.57 -3.78
C GLU A 117 -11.04 -0.26 -3.86
N ILE A 118 -10.33 -0.24 -5.00
CA ILE A 118 -9.03 -0.90 -5.14
C ILE A 118 -8.02 -0.33 -4.13
N ALA A 119 -7.96 0.99 -3.98
CA ALA A 119 -7.10 1.63 -2.99
C ALA A 119 -7.45 1.16 -1.57
N ALA A 120 -8.73 1.19 -1.18
CA ALA A 120 -9.18 0.71 0.12
C ALA A 120 -8.78 -0.75 0.38
N ARG A 121 -8.88 -1.62 -0.63
CA ARG A 121 -8.46 -3.04 -0.55
C ARG A 121 -6.98 -3.18 -0.21
N PHE A 122 -6.12 -2.42 -0.88
CA PHE A 122 -4.68 -2.45 -0.64
C PHE A 122 -4.29 -1.85 0.71
N PHE A 123 -4.91 -0.73 1.10
CA PHE A 123 -4.70 -0.14 2.42
C PHE A 123 -5.08 -1.12 3.54
N TYR A 124 -6.22 -1.79 3.39
CA TYR A 124 -6.64 -2.78 4.39
C TYR A 124 -5.74 -4.01 4.40
N SER A 125 -5.43 -4.61 3.23
CA SER A 125 -4.56 -5.79 3.18
C SER A 125 -3.14 -5.50 3.66
N ALA A 126 -2.64 -4.27 3.52
CA ALA A 126 -1.35 -3.87 4.06
C ALA A 126 -1.30 -3.93 5.60
N TYR A 127 -2.43 -3.73 6.29
CA TYR A 127 -2.54 -3.98 7.73
C TYR A 127 -2.70 -5.47 8.08
N LEU A 128 -3.28 -6.27 7.18
CA LEU A 128 -3.37 -7.72 7.35
C LEU A 128 -2.04 -8.41 7.08
N PHE A 129 -1.14 -7.79 6.32
CA PHE A 129 0.18 -8.33 6.01
C PHE A 129 1.00 -8.48 7.29
N ASN A 130 1.09 -9.70 7.78
CA ASN A 130 1.59 -10.03 9.11
C ASN A 130 3.08 -10.43 9.10
N ARG A 131 3.81 -9.95 8.09
CA ARG A 131 5.26 -10.12 7.95
C ARG A 131 5.91 -8.76 7.89
N LEU A 132 7.09 -8.67 8.48
CA LEU A 132 7.98 -7.54 8.31
C LEU A 132 9.07 -7.95 7.33
N PRO A 133 9.10 -7.42 6.10
CA PRO A 133 10.17 -7.73 5.17
C PRO A 133 11.50 -7.18 5.70
N GLU A 134 12.51 -8.04 5.70
CA GLU A 134 13.86 -7.73 6.12
C GLU A 134 14.80 -7.86 4.93
N TYR A 135 15.86 -7.06 4.92
CA TYR A 135 16.78 -6.97 3.79
C TYR A 135 18.23 -7.00 4.27
N THR A 136 19.07 -7.70 3.53
CA THR A 136 20.52 -7.61 3.67
C THR A 136 21.03 -6.57 2.69
N ILE A 137 21.69 -5.52 3.19
CA ILE A 137 22.18 -4.40 2.37
C ILE A 137 23.72 -4.43 2.36
N MET A 138 24.32 -4.58 1.19
CA MET A 138 25.76 -4.75 1.00
C MET A 138 26.31 -3.72 0.01
N PRO A 139 26.98 -2.65 0.50
CA PRO A 139 27.73 -1.74 -0.35
C PRO A 139 29.06 -2.38 -0.80
N VAL A 140 29.28 -2.53 -2.11
CA VAL A 140 30.51 -3.09 -2.70
C VAL A 140 30.90 -2.24 -3.91
N ASP A 141 32.14 -1.73 -3.92
CA ASP A 141 32.71 -0.96 -5.04
C ASP A 141 31.82 0.15 -5.62
N GLY A 142 31.03 0.81 -4.76
CA GLY A 142 30.13 1.91 -5.15
C GLY A 142 28.73 1.47 -5.61
N VAL A 143 28.49 0.17 -5.71
CA VAL A 143 27.17 -0.45 -5.95
C VAL A 143 26.56 -0.88 -4.62
N ILE A 144 25.24 -0.83 -4.49
CA ILE A 144 24.55 -1.39 -3.33
C ILE A 144 23.71 -2.57 -3.76
N TYR A 145 24.02 -3.72 -3.21
CA TYR A 145 23.23 -4.94 -3.36
C TYR A 145 22.24 -5.03 -2.21
N ILE A 146 21.00 -5.36 -2.55
CA ILE A 146 19.93 -5.61 -1.60
C ILE A 146 19.38 -6.99 -1.88
N ASP A 147 19.38 -7.84 -0.86
CA ASP A 147 18.73 -9.15 -0.90
C ASP A 147 17.56 -9.16 0.10
N ALA A 148 16.45 -9.77 -0.30
CA ALA A 148 15.25 -9.86 0.53
C ALA A 148 15.23 -11.19 1.29
N MET A 149 15.16 -11.11 2.61
CA MET A 149 14.99 -12.31 3.43
C MET A 149 13.64 -12.98 3.12
N PRO A 150 13.56 -14.33 3.12
CA PRO A 150 12.31 -15.03 2.84
C PRO A 150 11.17 -14.61 3.79
N LEU A 151 10.02 -14.25 3.21
CA LEU A 151 8.81 -13.88 3.99
C LEU A 151 8.21 -15.08 4.75
N GLN A 152 8.45 -16.29 4.25
CA GLN A 152 8.07 -17.52 4.92
C GLN A 152 9.24 -17.96 5.80
N GLY A 153 9.15 -17.67 7.10
CA GLY A 153 10.04 -18.27 8.11
C GLY A 153 9.68 -19.75 8.36
N MET A 154 10.13 -20.30 9.50
CA MET A 154 9.85 -21.70 9.89
C MET A 154 8.37 -22.01 10.19
N GLN A 155 7.48 -21.02 10.20
CA GLN A 155 6.07 -21.19 10.56
C GLN A 155 5.17 -21.22 9.33
N ASN A 156 4.28 -22.23 9.25
CA ASN A 156 3.24 -22.38 8.22
C ASN A 156 2.07 -21.36 8.32
N LYS A 157 2.25 -20.23 9.00
CA LYS A 157 1.20 -19.20 9.10
C LYS A 157 1.02 -18.52 7.73
N PRO A 158 -0.22 -18.23 7.27
CA PRO A 158 -0.44 -17.40 6.10
C PRO A 158 0.26 -16.03 6.19
N LEU A 159 0.58 -15.44 5.04
CA LEU A 159 1.23 -14.11 4.93
C LEU A 159 0.29 -12.95 5.32
N PHE A 160 -1.01 -13.19 5.27
CA PHE A 160 -2.04 -12.24 5.67
C PHE A 160 -2.87 -12.83 6.79
N ASP A 161 -3.23 -12.00 7.76
CA ASP A 161 -4.29 -12.32 8.70
C ASP A 161 -5.66 -12.37 7.99
N ALA A 162 -6.66 -12.95 8.67
CA ALA A 162 -7.97 -13.18 8.08
C ALA A 162 -8.66 -11.86 7.69
N TRP A 163 -9.25 -11.85 6.49
CA TRP A 163 -10.00 -10.72 5.98
C TRP A 163 -11.36 -10.61 6.66
N ALA A 164 -11.68 -9.44 7.23
CA ALA A 164 -12.94 -9.18 7.92
C ALA A 164 -13.77 -8.10 7.20
N HIS A 165 -14.93 -8.49 6.67
CA HIS A 165 -15.81 -7.59 5.90
C HIS A 165 -16.25 -6.35 6.67
N LYS A 166 -16.48 -6.47 7.99
CA LYS A 166 -16.85 -5.32 8.82
C LYS A 166 -15.75 -4.27 8.86
N THR A 167 -14.50 -4.68 9.04
CA THR A 167 -13.35 -3.77 9.06
C THR A 167 -13.09 -3.20 7.67
N TYR A 168 -13.18 -4.04 6.62
CA TYR A 168 -13.10 -3.56 5.24
C TYR A 168 -14.17 -2.51 4.93
N GLY A 169 -15.41 -2.70 5.38
CA GLY A 169 -16.50 -1.73 5.20
C GLY A 169 -16.21 -0.37 5.87
N GLN A 170 -15.54 -0.37 7.03
CA GLN A 170 -15.09 0.87 7.68
C GLN A 170 -14.03 1.61 6.87
N VAL A 171 -13.10 0.86 6.26
CA VAL A 171 -12.11 1.43 5.34
C VAL A 171 -12.82 2.01 4.12
N LEU A 172 -13.75 1.27 3.52
CA LEU A 172 -14.54 1.75 2.37
C LEU A 172 -15.34 3.02 2.68
N GLU A 173 -15.98 3.12 3.85
CA GLU A 173 -16.70 4.34 4.25
C GLU A 173 -15.78 5.57 4.21
N ASN A 174 -14.53 5.43 4.65
CA ASN A 174 -13.55 6.52 4.60
C ASN A 174 -13.12 6.87 3.16
N PHE A 175 -12.87 5.86 2.34
CA PHE A 175 -12.46 6.03 0.95
C PHE A 175 -13.59 6.62 0.08
N TRP A 176 -14.82 6.18 0.32
CA TRP A 176 -16.02 6.62 -0.40
C TRP A 176 -16.74 7.81 0.23
N LYS A 177 -16.13 8.49 1.20
CA LYS A 177 -16.68 9.71 1.81
C LYS A 177 -17.23 10.74 0.80
N PRO A 178 -16.61 10.98 -0.38
CA PRO A 178 -17.17 11.90 -1.38
C PRO A 178 -18.54 11.51 -1.95
N TRP A 179 -18.90 10.22 -1.91
CA TRP A 179 -20.18 9.70 -2.41
C TRP A 179 -21.20 9.46 -1.30
N GLY A 180 -20.85 9.72 -0.03
CA GLY A 180 -21.79 9.75 1.08
C GLY A 180 -22.26 8.38 1.58
N HIS A 181 -21.63 7.28 1.17
CA HIS A 181 -21.96 5.95 1.68
C HIS A 181 -21.64 5.84 3.17
N THR A 182 -22.61 5.38 3.94
CA THR A 182 -22.44 5.04 5.35
C THR A 182 -22.00 3.58 5.51
N LEU A 183 -21.34 3.26 6.62
CA LEU A 183 -21.00 1.88 6.96
C LEU A 183 -22.25 0.99 6.93
N PHE A 184 -23.38 1.47 7.45
CA PHE A 184 -24.63 0.72 7.48
C PHE A 184 -25.10 0.29 6.07
N GLU A 185 -24.94 1.17 5.07
CA GLU A 185 -25.25 0.86 3.68
C GLU A 185 -24.23 -0.11 3.08
N ILE A 186 -22.94 0.11 3.34
CA ILE A 186 -21.85 -0.70 2.81
C ILE A 186 -21.95 -2.14 3.31
N ILE A 187 -22.20 -2.36 4.60
CA ILE A 187 -22.30 -3.70 5.21
C ILE A 187 -23.74 -4.19 5.40
N LYS A 188 -24.67 -3.72 4.56
CA LYS A 188 -26.08 -4.14 4.61
C LYS A 188 -26.23 -5.66 4.51
N ASP A 189 -25.45 -6.31 3.63
CA ASP A 189 -25.15 -7.75 3.75
C ASP A 189 -23.73 -7.90 4.33
N PRO A 190 -23.57 -8.36 5.59
CA PRO A 190 -22.25 -8.55 6.20
C PRO A 190 -21.33 -9.52 5.45
N ARG A 191 -21.89 -10.41 4.63
CA ARG A 191 -21.13 -11.40 3.84
C ARG A 191 -20.76 -10.87 2.45
N ALA A 192 -21.39 -9.79 2.01
CA ALA A 192 -21.14 -9.17 0.72
C ALA A 192 -21.21 -7.65 0.86
N PRO A 193 -20.13 -7.00 1.35
CA PRO A 193 -20.01 -5.56 1.34
C PRO A 193 -20.34 -5.00 -0.05
N MET A 194 -20.97 -3.83 -0.08
CA MET A 194 -21.21 -3.08 -1.30
C MET A 194 -19.92 -2.98 -2.12
N SER A 195 -20.05 -3.12 -3.43
CA SER A 195 -18.95 -2.98 -4.38
C SER A 195 -19.45 -2.29 -5.64
N TYR A 196 -18.55 -1.52 -6.28
CA TYR A 196 -18.73 -0.95 -7.61
C TYR A 196 -18.24 -1.88 -8.73
N PHE A 197 -17.74 -3.08 -8.38
CA PHE A 197 -17.43 -4.13 -9.34
C PHE A 197 -18.55 -5.17 -9.38
N GLU A 198 -18.93 -5.62 -10.58
CA GLU A 198 -19.89 -6.71 -10.74
C GLU A 198 -19.42 -8.00 -10.04
N SER A 199 -18.11 -8.27 -10.14
CA SER A 199 -17.43 -9.36 -9.44
C SER A 199 -16.35 -8.75 -8.55
N PRO A 200 -16.59 -8.61 -7.23
CA PRO A 200 -15.66 -7.89 -6.35
C PRO A 200 -14.43 -8.71 -5.93
N PHE A 201 -14.40 -10.03 -6.22
CA PHE A 201 -13.33 -10.96 -5.87
C PHE A 201 -12.79 -10.78 -4.45
N LEU A 202 -13.68 -10.55 -3.48
CA LEU A 202 -13.27 -10.32 -2.09
C LEU A 202 -12.55 -11.56 -1.55
N PRO A 203 -11.44 -11.39 -0.80
CA PRO A 203 -10.76 -12.53 -0.19
C PRO A 203 -11.71 -13.32 0.71
N ALA A 204 -11.57 -14.64 0.71
CA ALA A 204 -12.37 -15.50 1.56
C ALA A 204 -12.20 -15.15 3.05
N GLN A 205 -13.31 -15.15 3.79
CA GLN A 205 -13.27 -15.10 5.25
C GLN A 205 -12.71 -16.43 5.77
N ALA A 206 -11.87 -16.36 6.80
CA ALA A 206 -11.38 -17.53 7.51
C ALA A 206 -12.44 -18.11 8.46
#